data_AF-A0A2D0I5D8-F1
#
_entry.id   AF-A0A2D0I5D8-F1
#
_cell.length_a   1.000
_cell.length_b   1.000
_cell.length_c   1.000
_cell.angle_alpha   90.00
_cell.angle_beta   90.00
_cell.angle_gamma   90.00
#
_symmetry.space_group_name_H-M   'P 1'
#
loop_
_entity.id
_entity.type
_entity.pdbx_description
1 polymer ?
#
loop_
_entity_poly.entity_id
_entity_poly.type
_entity_poly.pdbx_seq_one_letter_code
_entity_poly.pdbx_strand_id
1 'polypeptide(L)'
;MEFDGDALTIDLSMGIDEIKEFEAFVRPRIDYIDRIEIGEGGELKSSALLALLMSLKKTRREIVIPFLDKGEYRSGTYGTIHWIHYD
;
A
#
# COMPACT_ATOMS: atom_id res chain seq x y z
N MET A 1 -9.46 -6.64 5.00
CA MET A 1 -8.06 -7.12 4.91
C MET A 1 -8.11 -8.63 4.93
N GLU A 2 -7.58 -9.26 3.88
CA GLU A 2 -7.46 -10.72 3.80
C GLU A 2 -5.97 -11.06 3.72
N PHE A 3 -5.55 -12.08 4.47
CA PHE A 3 -4.17 -12.57 4.53
C PHE A 3 -4.15 -14.00 4.03
N ASP A 4 -3.44 -14.24 2.93
CA ASP A 4 -3.26 -15.57 2.33
C ASP A 4 -1.76 -15.84 2.14
N GLY A 5 -1.17 -16.57 3.10
CA GLY A 5 0.27 -16.82 3.12
C GLY A 5 1.10 -15.53 3.18
N ASP A 6 1.97 -15.32 2.20
CA ASP A 6 2.91 -14.18 2.16
C ASP A 6 2.34 -12.95 1.42
N ALA A 7 1.06 -13.00 1.02
CA ALA A 7 0.37 -11.93 0.29
C ALA A 7 -0.73 -11.26 1.14
N LEU A 8 -0.77 -9.93 1.07
CA LEU A 8 -1.76 -9.09 1.73
C LEU A 8 -2.59 -8.30 0.74
N THR A 9 -3.90 -8.44 0.80
CA THR A 9 -4.82 -7.64 -0.02
C THR A 9 -5.47 -6.54 0.80
N ILE A 10 -5.32 -5.29 0.33
CA ILE A 10 -5.87 -4.08 0.96
C ILE A 10 -6.75 -3.28 0.02
N ASP A 11 -7.57 -2.40 0.57
CA ASP A 11 -8.42 -1.47 -0.17
C ASP A 11 -7.81 -0.06 -0.14
N LEU A 12 -7.80 0.64 -1.28
CA LEU A 12 -7.31 2.03 -1.35
C LEU A 12 -8.22 3.05 -0.66
N SER A 13 -9.45 2.65 -0.35
CA SER A 13 -10.46 3.47 0.28
C SER A 13 -10.44 3.42 1.82
N MET A 14 -9.44 2.76 2.41
CA MET A 14 -9.25 2.67 3.86
C MET A 14 -9.27 4.04 4.55
N GLY A 15 -10.03 4.11 5.64
CA GLY A 15 -10.05 5.24 6.57
C GLY A 15 -8.80 5.29 7.45
N ILE A 16 -8.62 6.40 8.18
CA ILE A 16 -7.41 6.62 8.98
C ILE A 16 -7.22 5.57 10.09
N ASP A 17 -8.30 5.07 10.69
CA ASP A 17 -8.19 4.07 11.76
C ASP A 17 -7.86 2.67 11.19
N GLU A 18 -8.42 2.32 10.04
CA GLU A 18 -8.05 1.10 9.30
C GLU A 18 -6.58 1.15 8.85
N ILE A 19 -6.08 2.33 8.43
CA ILE A 19 -4.67 2.53 8.07
C ILE A 19 -3.76 2.30 9.29
N LYS A 20 -4.14 2.79 10.48
CA LYS A 20 -3.36 2.55 11.71
C LYS A 20 -3.33 1.08 12.09
N GLU A 21 -4.48 0.40 11.99
CA GLU A 21 -4.57 -1.04 12.24
C GLU A 21 -3.70 -1.83 11.27
N PHE A 22 -3.76 -1.47 9.98
CA PHE A 22 -2.91 -2.04 8.94
C PHE A 22 -1.42 -1.83 9.24
N GLU A 23 -1.02 -0.61 9.61
CA GLU A 23 0.37 -0.30 9.99
C GLU A 23 0.83 -1.14 11.19
N ALA A 24 0.02 -1.21 12.25
CA ALA A 24 0.32 -1.99 13.45
C ALA A 24 0.42 -3.50 13.16
N PHE A 25 -0.34 -3.98 12.18
CA PHE A 25 -0.26 -5.36 11.72
C PHE A 25 1.01 -5.63 10.90
N VAL A 26 1.29 -4.79 9.90
CA VAL A 26 2.33 -5.02 8.90
C VAL A 26 3.73 -4.76 9.43
N ARG A 27 3.95 -3.67 10.17
CA ARG A 27 5.30 -3.29 10.62
C ARG A 27 6.08 -4.40 11.34
N PRO A 28 5.51 -5.11 12.34
CA PRO A 28 6.23 -6.19 13.01
C PRO A 28 6.38 -7.47 12.17
N ARG A 29 5.69 -7.56 11.02
CA ARG A 29 5.62 -8.76 10.16
C ARG A 29 6.22 -8.53 8.78
N ILE A 30 6.80 -7.37 8.53
CA ILE A 30 7.21 -6.94 7.19
C ILE A 30 8.18 -7.92 6.51
N ASP A 31 9.03 -8.58 7.30
CA ASP A 31 9.99 -9.59 6.82
C ASP A 31 9.33 -10.86 6.29
N TYR A 32 8.07 -11.11 6.63
CA TYR A 32 7.28 -12.27 6.20
C TYR A 32 6.23 -11.92 5.14
N ILE A 33 6.14 -10.65 4.74
CA ILE A 33 5.15 -10.19 3.75
C ILE A 33 5.88 -9.92 2.46
N ASP A 34 5.72 -10.80 1.48
CA ASP A 34 6.38 -10.69 0.19
C ASP A 34 5.61 -9.80 -0.78
N ARG A 35 4.29 -9.68 -0.61
CA ARG A 35 3.44 -8.94 -1.56
C ARG A 35 2.29 -8.20 -0.89
N ILE A 36 2.05 -6.96 -1.32
CA ILE A 36 0.85 -6.20 -0.99
C ILE A 36 0.10 -5.89 -2.27
N GLU A 37 -1.11 -6.41 -2.38
CA GLU A 37 -2.03 -6.22 -3.50
C GLU A 37 -3.15 -5.25 -3.14
N ILE A 38 -3.65 -4.58 -4.17
CA ILE A 38 -4.82 -3.71 -4.06
C ILE A 38 -6.02 -4.48 -4.59
N GLY A 39 -7.05 -4.63 -3.76
CA GLY A 39 -8.33 -5.21 -4.15
C GLY A 39 -9.03 -4.42 -5.26
N GLU A 40 -9.92 -5.07 -5.99
CA GLU A 40 -10.64 -4.44 -7.09
C GLU A 40 -11.61 -3.35 -6.61
N GLY A 41 -11.72 -2.25 -7.38
CA GLY A 41 -12.76 -1.23 -7.19
C GLY A 41 -12.45 -0.09 -6.20
N GLY A 42 -11.26 -0.07 -5.59
CA GLY A 42 -10.88 0.97 -4.63
C GLY A 42 -10.33 2.26 -5.29
N GLU A 43 -10.79 3.42 -4.81
CA GLU A 43 -10.16 4.72 -5.08
C GLU A 43 -9.24 5.11 -3.92
N LEU A 44 -8.05 5.64 -4.22
CA LEU A 44 -7.19 6.23 -3.19
C LEU A 44 -7.88 7.42 -2.52
N LYS A 45 -8.36 7.22 -1.30
CA LYS A 45 -9.03 8.26 -0.49
C LYS A 45 -8.11 8.96 0.50
N SER A 46 -6.90 8.43 0.71
CA SER A 46 -6.01 8.91 1.77
C SER A 46 -4.55 8.91 1.33
N SER A 47 -3.91 10.08 1.39
CA SER A 47 -2.46 10.21 1.20
C SER A 47 -1.66 9.50 2.30
N ALA A 48 -2.25 9.27 3.48
CA ALA A 48 -1.59 8.52 4.56
C ALA A 48 -1.36 7.05 4.17
N LEU A 49 -2.29 6.43 3.44
CA LEU A 49 -2.11 5.07 2.94
C LEU A 49 -0.96 5.02 1.92
N LEU A 50 -0.94 5.96 0.97
CA LEU A 50 0.16 6.07 0.01
C LEU A 50 1.52 6.26 0.70
N ALA A 51 1.58 7.15 1.69
CA ALA A 51 2.79 7.40 2.47
C ALA A 51 3.24 6.15 3.24
N LEU A 52 2.31 5.40 3.81
CA LEU A 52 2.59 4.14 4.50
C LEU A 52 3.15 3.10 3.53
N LEU A 53 2.50 2.86 2.39
CA LEU A 53 2.99 1.91 1.38
C LEU A 53 4.42 2.26 0.91
N MET A 54 4.68 3.55 0.66
CA MET A 54 6.02 4.02 0.31
C MET A 54 7.03 3.80 1.43
N SER A 55 6.63 3.99 2.69
CA SER A 55 7.48 3.70 3.87
C SER A 55 7.79 2.20 3.99
N LEU A 56 6.82 1.33 3.74
CA LEU A 56 7.01 -0.13 3.78
C LEU A 56 7.98 -0.59 2.69
N LYS A 57 7.81 -0.12 1.44
CA LYS A 57 8.73 -0.40 0.32
C LYS A 57 10.15 0.09 0.61
N LYS A 58 10.31 1.23 1.29
CA LYS A 58 11.62 1.71 1.73
C LYS A 58 12.24 0.86 2.84
N THR A 59 11.41 0.30 3.72
CA THR A 59 11.86 -0.53 4.85
C THR A 59 12.33 -1.90 4.37
N ARG A 60 11.57 -2.55 3.48
CA ARG A 60 11.94 -3.82 2.84
C ARG A 60 11.82 -3.65 1.32
N ARG A 61 12.94 -3.43 0.63
CA ARG A 61 12.95 -3.17 -0.83
C ARG A 61 12.41 -4.33 -1.67
N GLU A 62 12.58 -5.55 -1.16
CA GLU A 62 12.15 -6.80 -1.80
C GLU A 62 10.62 -6.99 -1.81
N ILE A 63 9.87 -6.29 -0.95
CA ILE A 63 8.41 -6.41 -0.95
C ILE A 63 7.82 -5.94 -2.28
N VAL A 64 6.95 -6.74 -2.87
CA VAL A 64 6.29 -6.43 -4.13
C VAL A 64 5.02 -5.64 -3.83
N ILE A 65 4.92 -4.41 -4.33
CA ILE A 65 3.72 -3.58 -4.20
C ILE A 65 3.38 -3.05 -5.61
N PRO A 66 2.65 -3.83 -6.44
CA PRO A 66 2.43 -3.50 -7.85
C PRO A 66 1.76 -2.15 -8.06
N PHE A 67 1.00 -1.68 -7.07
CA PHE A 67 0.45 -0.33 -7.08
C PHE A 67 1.53 0.74 -7.15
N LEU A 68 2.59 0.63 -6.32
CA LEU A 68 3.70 1.59 -6.32
C LEU A 68 4.62 1.42 -7.53
N ASP A 69 4.82 0.20 -8.01
CA ASP A 69 5.70 -0.10 -9.13
C ASP A 69 5.20 0.55 -10.45
N LYS A 70 3.92 0.94 -10.53
CA LYS A 70 3.34 1.69 -11.65
C LYS A 70 3.87 3.12 -11.78
N GLY A 71 4.35 3.74 -10.70
CA GLY A 71 4.85 5.12 -10.68
C GLY A 71 3.80 6.23 -10.84
N GLU A 72 2.56 5.87 -11.20
CA GLU A 72 1.45 6.80 -11.32
C GLU A 72 0.10 6.15 -10.98
N TYR A 73 -0.85 6.99 -10.55
CA TYR A 73 -2.23 6.60 -10.35
C TYR A 73 -3.18 7.76 -10.61
N ARG A 74 -4.28 7.45 -11.31
CA ARG A 74 -5.35 8.42 -11.56
C ARG A 74 -6.43 8.26 -10.50
N SER A 75 -6.46 9.21 -9.58
CA SER A 75 -7.52 9.38 -8.57
C SER A 75 -8.57 10.34 -9.10
N GLY A 76 -9.85 10.07 -8.82
CA GLY A 76 -10.93 11.04 -9.02
C GLY A 76 -10.86 12.21 -8.03
N THR A 77 -10.33 11.96 -6.83
CA THR A 77 -10.20 12.91 -5.72
C THR A 77 -8.97 13.81 -5.85
N TYR A 78 -7.83 13.23 -6.22
CA TYR A 78 -6.53 13.92 -6.25
C TYR A 78 -6.01 14.20 -7.67
N GLY A 79 -6.74 13.79 -8.71
CA GLY A 79 -6.25 13.85 -10.09
C GLY A 79 -5.16 12.81 -10.36
N THR A 80 -4.20 13.15 -11.23
CA THR A 80 -3.08 12.26 -11.53
C THR A 80 -1.98 12.44 -10.50
N ILE A 81 -1.69 11.39 -9.75
CA ILE A 81 -0.61 11.34 -8.77
C ILE A 81 0.57 10.62 -9.43
N HIS A 82 1.74 11.23 -9.39
CA HIS A 82 3.01 10.61 -9.78
C HIS A 82 3.90 10.46 -8.55
N TRP A 83 4.67 9.40 -8.50
CA TRP A 83 5.72 9.24 -7.49
C TRP A 83 6.94 8.57 -8.11
N ILE A 84 8.09 8.83 -7.49
CA ILE A 84 9.36 8.20 -7.85
C ILE A 84 9.73 7.33 -6.65
N HIS A 85 9.82 6.01 -6.87
CA HIS A 85 10.53 5.14 -5.95
C HIS A 85 11.97 5.00 -6.45
N TYR A 86 12.92 5.03 -5.52
CA TYR A 86 14.31 4.73 -5.81
C TYR A 86 14.58 3.32 -5.31
N ASP A 87 15.10 2.47 -6.18
CA ASP A 87 15.43 1.06 -5.89
C ASP A 87 16.51 0.88 -4.81
#